data_AF-A0A2N2NCZ1-F1
#
_entry.id   AF-A0A2N2NCZ1-F1
#
_cell.length_a   1.000
_cell.length_b   1.000
_cell.length_c   1.000
_cell.angle_alpha   90.00
_cell.angle_beta   90.00
_cell.angle_gamma   90.00
#
_symmetry.space_group_name_H-M   'P 1'
#
loop_
_entity.id
_entity.type
_entity.pdbx_description
1 polymer ?
#
loop_
_entity_poly.entity_id
_entity_poly.type
_entity_poly.pdbx_seq_one_letter_code
_entity_poly.pdbx_strand_id
1 'polypeptide(L)'
;MSTRTLYVIDTTVLISFFNTIFGCEKKISSFAEKLIDSALNYTDSTIRISIPSIVFVELFDKFIKNEEFSKKIFFEIFIPIINSPNIEIKPIDKDVLLGLSLISGELEHHDLHDKLILASAK
;
A
#
# COMPACT_ATOMS: atom_id res chain seq x y z
N MET A 1 16.64 10.42 -19.86
CA MET A 1 16.27 10.07 -18.47
C MET A 1 15.01 9.23 -18.55
N SER A 2 15.03 7.96 -18.11
CA SER A 2 13.80 7.16 -18.06
C SER A 2 12.89 7.73 -16.97
N THR A 3 11.68 8.15 -17.33
CA THR A 3 10.66 8.60 -16.37
C THR A 3 10.29 7.42 -15.48
N ARG A 4 10.44 7.58 -14.16
CA ARG A 4 9.96 6.59 -13.20
C ARG A 4 8.44 6.64 -13.15
N THR A 5 7.79 5.48 -13.17
CA THR A 5 6.34 5.38 -13.02
C THR A 5 6.02 5.09 -11.55
N LEU A 6 5.16 5.94 -10.97
CA LEU A 6 4.67 5.80 -9.60
C LEU A 6 3.35 5.04 -9.58
N TYR A 7 3.27 4.01 -8.75
CA TYR A 7 2.05 3.27 -8.47
C TYR A 7 1.68 3.44 -7.00
N VAL A 8 0.38 3.58 -6.72
CA VAL A 8 -0.13 3.61 -5.35
C VAL A 8 -0.84 2.30 -5.05
N ILE A 9 -0.55 1.72 -3.89
CA ILE A 9 -1.12 0.44 -3.46
C ILE A 9 -2.07 0.66 -2.29
N ASP A 10 -3.24 0.03 -2.37
CA ASP A 10 -4.23 -0.02 -1.32
C ASP A 10 -4.07 -1.26 -0.43
N THR A 11 -4.91 -1.35 0.60
CA THR A 11 -4.92 -2.46 1.55
C THR A 11 -5.25 -3.79 0.88
N THR A 12 -6.18 -3.81 -0.07
CA THR A 12 -6.66 -5.04 -0.73
C THR A 12 -5.57 -5.69 -1.58
N VAL A 13 -4.84 -4.89 -2.36
CA VAL A 13 -3.72 -5.33 -3.18
C VAL A 13 -2.59 -5.85 -2.29
N LEU A 14 -2.27 -5.15 -1.20
CA LEU A 14 -1.22 -5.57 -0.27
C LEU A 14 -1.55 -6.92 0.39
N ILE A 15 -2.78 -7.10 0.87
CA ILE A 15 -3.27 -8.36 1.44
C ILE A 15 -3.24 -9.47 0.39
N SER A 16 -3.70 -9.18 -0.83
CA SER A 16 -3.77 -10.16 -1.91
C SER A 16 -2.39 -10.58 -2.43
N PHE A 17 -1.37 -9.70 -2.33
CA PHE A 17 0.01 -10.06 -2.63
C PHE A 17 0.61 -10.96 -1.54
N PHE A 18 0.41 -10.61 -0.27
CA PHE A 18 0.85 -11.41 0.88
C PHE A 18 -0.20 -12.45 1.33
N ASN A 19 -0.95 -13.01 0.38
CA ASN A 19 -2.13 -13.82 0.67
C ASN A 19 -1.84 -15.06 1.54
N THR A 20 -0.64 -15.63 1.45
CA THR A 20 -0.18 -16.75 2.28
C THR A 20 -0.07 -16.36 3.76
N ILE A 21 0.28 -15.11 4.06
CA ILE A 21 0.36 -14.58 5.43
C ILE A 21 -1.05 -14.39 5.98
N PHE A 22 -1.93 -13.77 5.19
CA PHE A 22 -3.31 -13.49 5.59
C PHE A 22 -4.26 -14.69 5.50
N GLY A 23 -3.82 -15.81 4.90
CA GLY A 23 -4.62 -17.01 4.72
C GLY A 23 -5.82 -16.80 3.79
N CYS A 24 -5.69 -15.94 2.79
CA CYS A 24 -6.77 -15.60 1.86
C CYS A 24 -6.48 -16.09 0.43
N GLU A 25 -7.53 -16.09 -0.40
CA GLU A 25 -7.39 -16.35 -1.82
C GLU A 25 -6.57 -15.24 -2.49
N LYS A 26 -5.71 -15.62 -3.44
CA LYS A 26 -4.92 -14.67 -4.21
C LYS A 26 -5.80 -13.96 -5.24
N LYS A 27 -6.18 -12.71 -4.95
CA LYS A 27 -7.02 -11.86 -5.81
C LYS A 27 -6.27 -10.64 -6.33
N ILE A 28 -5.12 -10.88 -6.96
CA ILE A 28 -4.28 -9.85 -7.57
C ILE A 28 -3.98 -10.21 -9.03
N SER A 29 -3.90 -9.22 -9.91
CA SER A 29 -3.52 -9.44 -11.30
C SER A 29 -2.04 -9.82 -11.41
N SER A 30 -1.69 -10.61 -12.42
CA SER A 30 -0.29 -11.02 -12.67
C SER A 30 0.62 -9.83 -12.96
N PHE A 31 0.08 -8.74 -13.49
CA PHE A 31 0.81 -7.49 -13.69
C PHE A 31 1.14 -6.81 -12.36
N ALA A 32 0.14 -6.60 -11.49
CA ALA A 32 0.34 -5.97 -10.19
C ALA A 32 1.27 -6.80 -9.29
N GLU A 33 1.14 -8.12 -9.33
CA GLU A 33 2.07 -9.01 -8.63
C GLU A 33 3.51 -8.82 -9.09
N LYS A 34 3.77 -8.82 -10.41
CA LYS A 34 5.11 -8.61 -10.95
C LYS A 34 5.67 -7.23 -10.61
N LEU A 35 4.83 -6.19 -10.58
CA LEU A 35 5.25 -4.85 -10.17
C LEU A 35 5.74 -4.84 -8.73
N ILE A 36 4.96 -5.41 -7.81
CA ILE A 36 5.31 -5.47 -6.37
C ILE A 36 6.56 -6.32 -6.16
N ASP A 37 6.62 -7.49 -6.80
CA ASP A 37 7.78 -8.38 -6.73
C ASP A 37 9.04 -7.69 -7.26
N SER A 38 8.94 -6.95 -8.37
CA SER A 38 10.09 -6.22 -8.94
C SER A 38 10.56 -5.07 -8.05
N ALA A 39 9.63 -4.39 -7.36
CA ALA A 39 9.95 -3.34 -6.41
C ALA A 39 10.61 -3.91 -5.13
N LEU A 40 10.13 -5.05 -4.62
CA LEU A 40 10.71 -5.71 -3.44
C LEU A 40 12.08 -6.34 -3.74
N ASN A 41 12.28 -6.90 -4.94
CA ASN A 41 13.52 -7.58 -5.33
C ASN A 41 14.52 -6.68 -6.08
N TYR A 42 14.23 -5.38 -6.20
CA TYR A 42 15.10 -4.36 -6.81
C TYR A 42 15.46 -4.62 -8.29
N THR A 43 14.62 -5.36 -9.00
CA THR A 43 14.93 -5.81 -10.37
C THR A 43 14.65 -4.75 -11.42
N ASP A 44 13.80 -3.77 -11.11
CA ASP A 44 13.48 -2.66 -12.00
C ASP A 44 13.49 -1.32 -11.23
N SER A 45 14.46 -0.46 -11.56
CA SER A 45 14.63 0.86 -10.95
C SER A 45 13.75 1.96 -11.55
N THR A 46 12.95 1.62 -12.57
CA THR A 46 11.96 2.51 -13.20
C THR A 46 10.61 2.48 -12.50
N ILE A 47 10.35 1.44 -11.69
CA ILE A 47 9.13 1.29 -10.91
C ILE A 47 9.32 1.92 -9.54
N ARG A 48 8.34 2.72 -9.12
CA ARG A 48 8.19 3.13 -7.72
C ARG A 48 6.79 2.80 -7.21
N ILE A 49 6.74 2.35 -5.97
CA ILE A 49 5.50 2.07 -5.25
C ILE A 49 5.39 3.01 -4.07
N SER A 50 4.25 3.66 -3.93
CA SER A 50 3.89 4.45 -2.76
C SER A 50 2.77 3.74 -2.01
N ILE A 51 3.00 3.42 -0.74
CA ILE A 51 2.01 2.83 0.13
C ILE A 51 1.57 3.91 1.13
N PRO A 52 0.34 4.43 1.03
CA PRO A 52 -0.15 5.40 2.00
C PRO A 52 -0.14 4.79 3.42
N SER A 53 0.32 5.54 4.42
CA SER A 53 0.47 5.01 5.78
C SER A 53 -0.86 4.53 6.39
N ILE A 54 -1.99 5.05 5.89
CA ILE A 54 -3.34 4.61 6.28
C ILE A 54 -3.60 3.13 5.95
N VAL A 55 -2.93 2.56 4.95
CA VAL A 55 -3.02 1.13 4.63
C VAL A 55 -2.52 0.28 5.81
N PHE A 56 -1.43 0.68 6.47
CA PHE A 56 -0.92 -0.02 7.64
C PHE A 56 -1.80 0.17 8.87
N VAL A 57 -2.44 1.35 9.00
CA VAL A 57 -3.43 1.59 10.05
C VAL A 57 -4.64 0.66 9.86
N GLU A 58 -5.12 0.51 8.63
CA GLU A 58 -6.22 -0.40 8.31
C GLU A 58 -5.85 -1.86 8.56
N LEU A 59 -4.63 -2.28 8.19
CA LEU A 59 -4.12 -3.61 8.51
C LEU A 59 -4.09 -3.86 10.02
N PHE A 60 -3.64 -2.88 10.78
CA PHE A 60 -3.59 -2.98 12.24
C PHE A 60 -4.99 -3.09 12.85
N ASP A 61 -5.91 -2.23 12.43
CA ASP A 61 -7.28 -2.17 12.98
C ASP A 61 -8.11 -3.40 12.62
N LYS A 62 -8.03 -3.87 11.38
CA LYS A 62 -8.94 -4.89 10.84
C LYS A 62 -8.37 -6.31 10.79
N PHE A 63 -7.04 -6.46 10.73
CA PHE A 63 -6.42 -7.77 10.44
C PHE A 63 -5.51 -8.29 11.56
N ILE A 64 -4.96 -7.44 12.43
CA ILE A 64 -4.11 -7.90 13.53
C ILE A 64 -4.97 -8.46 14.67
N LYS A 65 -4.95 -9.80 14.80
CA LYS A 65 -5.76 -10.53 15.79
C LYS A 65 -5.03 -10.82 17.10
N ASN A 66 -3.70 -10.93 17.05
CA ASN A 66 -2.86 -11.30 18.20
C ASN A 66 -1.40 -10.85 17.98
N GLU A 67 -0.59 -10.97 19.04
CA GLU A 67 0.82 -10.55 19.05
C GLU A 67 1.68 -11.35 18.06
N GLU A 68 1.46 -12.66 17.94
CA GLU A 68 2.22 -13.50 17.01
C GLU A 68 2.00 -13.05 15.56
N PHE A 69 0.74 -12.82 15.19
CA PHE A 69 0.38 -12.35 13.86
C PHE A 69 0.88 -10.92 13.59
N SER A 70 0.88 -10.06 14.62
CA SER A 70 1.50 -8.73 14.53
C SER A 70 2.99 -8.80 14.23
N LYS A 71 3.73 -9.66 14.94
CA LYS A 71 5.16 -9.89 14.68
C LYS A 71 5.39 -10.47 13.29
N LYS A 72 4.52 -11.39 12.85
CA LYS A 72 4.58 -11.95 11.50
C LYS A 72 4.44 -10.87 10.42
N ILE A 73 3.42 -10.01 10.53
CA ILE A 73 3.24 -8.87 9.61
C ILE A 73 4.46 -7.94 9.66
N PHE A 74 4.98 -7.64 10.85
CA PHE A 74 6.14 -6.78 10.97
C PHE A 74 7.36 -7.34 10.22
N PHE A 75 7.73 -8.59 10.45
CA PHE A 75 8.93 -9.19 9.85
C PHE A 75 8.75 -9.58 8.39
N GLU A 76 7.58 -10.09 7.99
CA GLU A 76 7.37 -10.62 6.64
C GLU A 76 6.82 -9.59 5.65
N ILE A 77 6.23 -8.48 6.13
CA ILE A 77 5.64 -7.45 5.27
C ILE A 77 6.34 -6.11 5.47
N PHE A 78 6.32 -5.58 6.69
CA PHE A 78 6.79 -4.21 6.94
C PHE A 78 8.30 -4.05 6.73
N ILE A 79 9.11 -4.99 7.24
CA ILE A 79 10.57 -4.96 7.10
C ILE A 79 11.02 -5.04 5.63
N PRO A 80 10.52 -5.97 4.79
CA PRO A 80 10.83 -5.98 3.36
C PRO A 80 10.44 -4.67 2.65
N ILE A 81 9.29 -4.10 2.99
CA ILE A 81 8.81 -2.83 2.39
C ILE A 81 9.74 -1.68 2.73
N ILE A 82 10.08 -1.46 4.01
CA ILE A 82 10.89 -0.31 4.42
C ILE A 82 12.35 -0.41 3.96
N ASN A 83 12.84 -1.64 3.77
CA ASN A 83 14.19 -1.87 3.26
C ASN A 83 14.28 -1.72 1.73
N SER A 84 13.16 -1.63 1.03
CA SER A 84 13.16 -1.44 -0.41
C SER A 84 13.40 0.03 -0.79
N PRO A 85 14.39 0.34 -1.64
CA PRO A 85 14.58 1.69 -2.18
C PRO A 85 13.55 2.06 -3.26
N ASN A 86 12.75 1.10 -3.73
CA ASN A 86 11.73 1.30 -4.75
C ASN A 86 10.32 1.46 -4.15
N ILE A 87 10.19 1.28 -2.83
CA ILE A 87 8.92 1.42 -2.12
C ILE A 87 9.06 2.53 -1.08
N GLU A 88 8.08 3.42 -1.02
CA GLU A 88 7.94 4.40 0.03
C GLU A 88 6.66 4.17 0.83
N ILE A 89 6.70 4.50 2.12
CA ILE A 89 5.50 4.63 2.94
C ILE A 89 5.19 6.12 3.01
N LYS A 90 4.14 6.55 2.31
CA LYS A 90 3.75 7.97 2.23
C LYS A 90 2.92 8.35 3.45
N PRO A 91 3.37 9.30 4.30
CA PRO A 91 2.60 9.75 5.44
C PRO A 91 1.34 10.50 4.97
N ILE A 92 0.30 10.50 5.81
CA ILE A 92 -0.84 11.41 5.62
C ILE A 92 -0.43 12.79 6.12
N ASP A 93 0.04 13.64 5.21
CA ASP A 93 0.48 15.00 5.49
C ASP A 93 -0.54 16.05 5.03
N LYS A 94 -0.18 17.33 5.17
CA LYS A 94 -1.05 18.45 4.79
C LYS A 94 -1.47 18.39 3.32
N ASP A 95 -0.59 17.93 2.42
CA ASP A 95 -0.87 17.90 0.98
C ASP A 95 -1.87 16.79 0.66
N VAL A 96 -1.74 15.62 1.30
CA VAL A 96 -2.74 14.55 1.23
C VAL A 96 -4.10 15.01 1.77
N LEU A 97 -4.13 15.73 2.90
CA LEU A 97 -5.37 16.27 3.47
C LEU A 97 -6.02 17.35 2.59
N LEU A 98 -5.21 18.19 1.93
CA LEU A 98 -5.69 19.13 0.94
C LEU A 98 -6.30 18.40 -0.26
N GLY A 99 -5.63 17.35 -0.76
CA GLY A 99 -6.17 16.47 -1.80
C GLY A 99 -7.51 15.85 -1.41
N LEU A 100 -7.63 15.38 -0.18
CA LEU A 100 -8.88 14.83 0.38
C LEU A 100 -10.02 15.86 0.37
N SER A 101 -9.74 17.11 0.76
CA SER A 101 -10.73 18.18 0.75
C SER A 101 -11.28 18.49 -0.65
N LEU A 102 -10.44 18.33 -1.68
CA LEU A 102 -10.82 18.53 -3.08
C LEU A 102 -11.66 17.38 -3.65
N ILE A 103 -11.56 16.18 -3.09
CA ILE A 103 -12.24 14.97 -3.58
C ILE A 103 -13.56 14.72 -2.83
N SER A 104 -13.74 15.33 -1.64
CA SER A 104 -14.84 15.03 -0.72
C SER A 104 -16.25 15.20 -1.31
N GLY A 105 -16.42 16.05 -2.34
CA GLY A 105 -17.71 16.23 -3.03
C GLY A 105 -18.11 15.12 -4.00
N GLU A 106 -17.16 14.36 -4.56
CA GLU A 106 -17.43 13.32 -5.58
C GLU A 106 -17.51 11.91 -4.98
N LEU A 107 -17.02 11.71 -3.76
CA LEU A 107 -16.93 10.40 -3.10
C LEU A 107 -17.68 10.33 -1.77
N GLU A 108 -18.67 11.18 -1.51
CA GLU A 108 -19.32 11.34 -0.21
C GLU A 108 -19.64 10.00 0.50
N HIS A 109 -20.12 8.99 -0.25
CA HIS A 109 -20.48 7.66 0.26
C HIS A 109 -19.35 6.64 0.43
N HIS A 110 -18.10 6.97 0.11
CA HIS A 110 -16.95 6.05 0.24
C HIS A 110 -16.29 6.14 1.61
N ASP A 111 -15.60 5.06 2.00
CA ASP A 111 -14.85 5.00 3.26
C ASP A 111 -13.73 6.06 3.30
N LEU A 112 -13.40 6.54 4.50
CA LEU A 112 -12.35 7.56 4.66
C LEU A 112 -10.97 7.04 4.24
N HIS A 113 -10.68 5.75 4.46
CA HIS A 113 -9.41 5.15 4.05
C HIS A 113 -9.27 5.14 2.53
N ASP A 114 -10.32 4.78 1.81
CA ASP A 114 -10.35 4.80 0.33
C ASP A 114 -10.09 6.21 -0.22
N LYS A 115 -10.73 7.22 0.40
CA LYS A 115 -10.54 8.63 0.03
C LYS A 115 -9.11 9.10 0.29
N LEU A 116 -8.49 8.68 1.39
CA LEU A 116 -7.10 9.01 1.73
C LEU A 116 -6.09 8.33 0.79
N ILE A 117 -6.36 7.09 0.37
CA ILE A 117 -5.53 6.38 -0.62
C ILE A 117 -5.58 7.14 -1.95
N LEU A 118 -6.77 7.54 -2.41
CA LEU A 118 -6.91 8.32 -3.65
C LEU A 118 -6.25 9.70 -3.56
N ALA A 119 -6.38 10.39 -2.43
CA ALA A 119 -5.72 11.66 -2.20
C ALA A 119 -4.18 11.53 -2.20
N SER A 120 -3.66 10.37 -1.77
CA SER A 120 -2.22 10.08 -1.77
C SER A 120 -1.65 9.78 -3.16
N ALA A 121 -2.51 9.48 -4.15
CA ALA A 121 -2.12 9.20 -5.52
C ALA A 121 -2.00 10.44 -6.43
N LYS A 122 -2.37 11.63 -5.93
CA LYS A 122 -2.13 12.92 -6.57
C LYS A 122 -0.79 13.50 -6.13
#